data_AF-A0A367K4M2-F1
#
_entry.id   AF-A0A367K4M2-F1
#
_cell.length_a   1.000
_cell.length_b   1.000
_cell.length_c   1.000
_cell.angle_alpha   90.00
_cell.angle_beta   90.00
_cell.angle_gamma   90.00
#
_symmetry.space_group_name_H-M   'P 1'
#
loop_
_entity.id
_entity.type
_entity.pdbx_description
1 polymer ?
#
loop_
_entity_poly.entity_id
_entity_poly.type
_entity_poly.pdbx_seq_one_letter_code
_entity_poly.pdbx_strand_id
1 'polypeptide(L)'
;MPIVSVIPNANSVEKTTKDDAWVDISAKRLRSSRLGALYDGSRFKGMQKCGANTYNVIVDIQHVDLAASKISGYLNIEGLTTECPELTTFFEGEIIGPHYSFLTRKWQAQQSIDILHWGRFPSFEPYISVFNNDDFVYDPYDNDFVYMRWKEHFLVPDHCVSNIDGASFAGFYYICYQRSTNEIKGFYFYFNNHEWYQQLTLEHVEKNAFGNFEFR
;
A
#
# COMPACT_ATOMS: atom_id res chain seq x y z
N MET A 1 -0.73 -84.43 -6.42
CA MET A 1 0.11 -83.63 -7.35
C MET A 1 -0.59 -83.58 -8.69
N PRO A 2 -0.60 -82.49 -9.47
CA PRO A 2 -0.11 -81.11 -9.25
C PRO A 2 -1.27 -80.07 -9.23
N ILE A 3 -1.28 -79.07 -8.34
CA ILE A 3 -0.88 -77.67 -8.56
C ILE A 3 -0.90 -77.19 -10.02
N VAL A 4 -1.90 -76.36 -10.36
CA VAL A 4 -1.73 -75.25 -11.31
C VAL A 4 -2.32 -74.01 -10.64
N SER A 5 -1.42 -73.13 -10.23
CA SER A 5 -1.68 -71.77 -9.78
C SER A 5 -2.01 -70.89 -10.99
N VAL A 6 -3.13 -70.16 -10.96
CA VAL A 6 -3.32 -68.98 -11.80
C VAL A 6 -3.74 -67.82 -10.90
N ILE A 7 -2.91 -66.79 -10.96
CA ILE A 7 -2.85 -65.59 -10.13
C ILE A 7 -4.06 -64.69 -10.44
N PRO A 8 -4.74 -64.11 -9.43
CA PRO A 8 -5.74 -63.07 -9.68
C PRO A 8 -5.05 -61.77 -10.11
N ASN A 9 -5.51 -61.25 -11.25
CA ASN A 9 -5.04 -60.01 -11.86
C ASN A 9 -5.09 -58.86 -10.84
N ALA A 10 -3.94 -58.24 -10.60
CA ALA A 10 -3.82 -57.08 -9.73
C ALA A 10 -4.65 -55.93 -10.31
N ASN A 11 -5.51 -55.37 -9.47
CA ASN A 11 -6.24 -54.14 -9.73
C ASN A 11 -5.29 -53.04 -10.21
N SER A 12 -5.71 -52.37 -11.27
CA SER A 12 -5.16 -51.12 -11.77
C SER A 12 -4.98 -50.12 -10.64
N VAL A 13 -3.73 -49.89 -10.25
CA VAL A 13 -3.37 -48.68 -9.50
C VAL A 13 -3.46 -47.52 -10.50
N GLU A 14 -4.54 -46.76 -10.39
CA GLU A 14 -4.68 -45.47 -11.06
C GLU A 14 -3.47 -44.60 -10.70
N LYS A 15 -2.67 -44.25 -11.70
CA LYS A 15 -1.68 -43.18 -11.57
C LYS A 15 -2.44 -41.86 -11.49
N THR A 16 -2.69 -41.38 -10.28
CA THR A 16 -3.05 -39.99 -10.03
C THR A 16 -1.82 -39.11 -10.30
N THR A 17 -1.57 -38.80 -11.57
CA THR A 17 -0.75 -37.65 -11.95
C THR A 17 -1.68 -36.45 -12.03
N LYS A 18 -1.64 -35.56 -11.04
CA LYS A 18 -2.03 -34.16 -11.20
C LYS A 18 -1.50 -33.29 -10.06
N ASP A 19 -0.36 -32.70 -10.38
CA ASP A 19 -0.03 -31.29 -10.14
C ASP A 19 0.15 -30.85 -8.68
N ASP A 20 1.25 -31.32 -8.06
CA ASP A 20 2.00 -30.47 -7.12
C ASP A 20 2.63 -29.32 -7.93
N ALA A 21 1.81 -28.31 -8.23
CA ALA A 21 2.24 -27.08 -8.87
C ALA A 21 3.08 -26.27 -7.87
N TRP A 22 4.34 -26.67 -7.72
CA TRP A 22 5.38 -25.78 -7.20
C TRP A 22 5.37 -24.54 -8.10
N VAL A 23 4.91 -23.41 -7.56
CA VAL A 23 4.95 -22.13 -8.26
C VAL A 23 6.42 -21.77 -8.42
N ASP A 24 6.97 -22.02 -9.61
CA ASP A 24 8.32 -21.59 -9.95
C ASP A 24 8.34 -20.05 -10.04
N ILE A 25 8.76 -19.43 -8.94
CA ILE A 25 8.93 -17.99 -8.84
C ILE A 25 10.24 -17.50 -9.46
N SER A 26 11.16 -18.40 -9.84
CA SER A 26 12.47 -18.02 -10.39
C SER A 26 12.37 -17.29 -11.74
N ALA A 27 11.25 -17.51 -12.46
CA ALA A 27 10.96 -16.84 -13.73
C ALA A 27 10.16 -15.53 -13.59
N LYS A 28 9.62 -15.20 -12.39
CA LYS A 28 8.86 -13.97 -12.17
C LYS A 28 9.82 -12.80 -11.90
N ARG A 29 10.25 -12.14 -12.96
CA ARG A 29 10.96 -10.85 -12.85
C ARG A 29 10.01 -9.79 -12.30
N LEU A 30 10.18 -9.40 -11.03
CA LEU A 30 9.59 -8.17 -10.50
C LEU A 30 10.32 -6.99 -11.14
N ARG A 31 9.74 -6.42 -12.20
CA ARG A 31 10.31 -5.23 -12.82
C ARG A 31 10.13 -4.06 -11.84
N SER A 32 11.23 -3.48 -11.39
CA SER A 32 11.19 -2.22 -10.62
C SER A 32 10.40 -1.20 -11.43
N SER A 33 9.25 -0.80 -10.91
CA SER A 33 8.36 0.14 -11.59
C SER A 33 8.61 1.55 -11.05
N ARG A 34 8.60 2.56 -11.91
CA ARG A 34 8.89 3.93 -11.53
C ARG A 34 7.84 4.90 -12.08
N LEU A 35 7.34 5.77 -11.20
CA LEU A 35 6.48 6.90 -11.56
C LEU A 35 7.01 8.14 -10.84
N GLY A 36 7.84 8.94 -11.53
CA GLY A 36 8.55 10.06 -10.88
C GLY A 36 9.53 9.57 -9.80
N ALA A 37 9.38 10.05 -8.57
CA ALA A 37 10.10 9.63 -7.38
C ALA A 37 9.45 8.44 -6.62
N LEU A 38 8.35 7.87 -7.12
CA LEU A 38 7.83 6.60 -6.63
C LEU A 38 8.56 5.45 -7.31
N TYR A 39 9.53 4.87 -6.62
CA TYR A 39 10.28 3.69 -7.04
C TYR A 39 10.89 2.99 -5.82
N ASP A 40 11.29 1.73 -5.99
CA ASP A 40 11.89 0.91 -4.93
C ASP A 40 13.12 1.59 -4.30
N GLY A 41 13.10 1.79 -2.98
CA GLY A 41 14.16 2.43 -2.22
C GLY A 41 14.12 3.95 -2.17
N SER A 42 13.11 4.60 -2.78
CA SER A 42 12.92 6.04 -2.66
C SER A 42 12.55 6.44 -1.22
N ARG A 43 12.94 7.65 -0.82
CA ARG A 43 12.69 8.18 0.52
C ARG A 43 11.99 9.52 0.43
N PHE A 44 11.02 9.72 1.30
CA PHE A 44 10.34 11.00 1.48
C PHE A 44 10.46 11.44 2.94
N LYS A 45 10.54 12.75 3.17
CA LYS A 45 10.58 13.33 4.52
C LYS A 45 9.64 14.52 4.59
N GLY A 46 9.01 14.70 5.73
CA GLY A 46 8.20 15.88 6.01
C GLY A 46 7.52 15.78 7.35
N MET A 47 6.24 16.13 7.40
CA MET A 47 5.51 16.33 8.65
C MET A 47 4.09 15.77 8.60
N GLN A 48 3.62 15.25 9.74
CA GLN A 48 2.21 15.01 10.01
C GLN A 48 1.69 16.04 11.01
N LYS A 49 0.63 16.77 10.64
CA LYS A 49 -0.02 17.78 11.47
C LYS A 49 -1.34 17.26 12.03
N CYS A 50 -1.48 17.26 13.35
CA CYS A 50 -2.68 16.87 14.07
C CYS A 50 -3.12 18.01 15.00
N GLY A 51 -4.12 18.80 14.57
CA GLY A 51 -4.53 20.00 15.30
C GLY A 51 -3.38 21.00 15.46
N ALA A 52 -2.98 21.25 16.71
CA ALA A 52 -1.84 22.11 17.06
C ALA A 52 -0.48 21.38 17.04
N ASN A 53 -0.48 20.05 17.04
CA ASN A 53 0.73 19.25 17.08
C ASN A 53 1.26 18.97 15.68
N THR A 54 2.58 18.86 15.56
CA THR A 54 3.26 18.53 14.31
C THR A 54 4.38 17.55 14.62
N TYR A 55 4.46 16.48 13.84
CA TYR A 55 5.37 15.35 14.03
C TYR A 55 6.23 15.18 12.78
N ASN A 56 7.53 14.90 12.95
CA ASN A 56 8.38 14.56 11.82
C ASN A 56 8.00 13.18 11.30
N VAL A 57 7.96 13.04 9.98
CA VAL A 57 7.68 11.77 9.32
C VAL A 57 8.73 11.48 8.26
N ILE A 58 9.20 10.24 8.23
CA ILE A 58 10.05 9.70 7.17
C ILE A 58 9.33 8.49 6.58
N VAL A 59 9.28 8.43 5.25
CA VAL A 59 8.72 7.31 4.50
C VAL A 59 9.78 6.70 3.61
N ASP A 60 10.00 5.40 3.76
CA ASP A 60 10.88 4.60 2.90
C ASP A 60 10.04 3.66 2.05
N ILE A 61 10.02 3.89 0.74
CA ILE A 61 9.34 3.01 -0.21
C ILE A 61 10.19 1.76 -0.40
N GLN A 62 9.62 0.59 -0.11
CA GLN A 62 10.30 -0.69 -0.28
C GLN A 62 10.06 -1.28 -1.66
N HIS A 63 8.81 -1.25 -2.13
CA HIS A 63 8.46 -1.86 -3.41
C HIS A 63 7.29 -1.14 -4.09
N VAL A 64 7.38 -0.98 -5.40
CA VAL A 64 6.35 -0.41 -6.29
C VAL A 64 6.06 -1.41 -7.42
N ASP A 65 4.85 -1.95 -7.42
CA ASP A 65 4.31 -2.76 -8.53
C ASP A 65 3.18 -1.98 -9.20
N LEU A 66 3.54 -1.27 -10.25
CA LEU A 66 2.63 -0.47 -11.05
C LEU A 66 1.60 -1.33 -11.81
N ALA A 67 1.96 -2.56 -12.19
CA ALA A 67 1.06 -3.47 -12.89
C ALA A 67 -0.02 -4.00 -11.93
N ALA A 68 0.35 -4.32 -10.69
CA ALA A 68 -0.60 -4.70 -9.65
C ALA A 68 -1.30 -3.49 -8.98
N SER A 69 -0.91 -2.26 -9.32
CA SER A 69 -1.36 -1.02 -8.64
C SER A 69 -1.10 -1.05 -7.13
N LYS A 70 0.06 -1.55 -6.72
CA LYS A 70 0.47 -1.72 -5.32
C LYS A 70 1.78 -1.01 -5.03
N ILE A 71 1.89 -0.54 -3.79
CA ILE A 71 3.12 0.01 -3.21
C ILE A 71 3.25 -0.48 -1.78
N SER A 72 4.47 -0.58 -1.25
CA SER A 72 4.68 -0.87 0.16
C SER A 72 5.89 -0.10 0.69
N GLY A 73 5.91 0.12 2.00
CA GLY A 73 6.96 0.91 2.62
C GLY A 73 6.92 0.88 4.13
N TYR A 74 7.83 1.64 4.71
CA TYR A 74 7.82 1.95 6.14
C TYR A 74 7.48 3.42 6.34
N LEU A 75 6.61 3.70 7.30
CA LEU A 75 6.32 5.04 7.79
C LEU A 75 6.89 5.14 9.20
N ASN A 76 7.84 6.04 9.39
CA ASN A 76 8.40 6.38 10.69
C ASN A 76 7.88 7.75 11.12
N ILE A 77 7.36 7.84 12.33
CA ILE A 77 6.87 9.07 12.94
C ILE A 77 7.56 9.31 14.29
N GLU A 78 8.06 10.52 14.48
CA GLU A 78 8.78 10.94 15.69
C GLU A 78 7.88 11.75 16.62
N GLY A 79 7.99 11.50 17.92
CA GLY A 79 7.40 12.32 18.99
C GLY A 79 5.90 12.15 19.19
N LEU A 80 5.29 11.09 18.64
CA LEU A 80 3.85 10.84 18.77
C LEU A 80 3.45 10.50 20.22
N THR A 81 4.31 9.78 20.95
CA THR A 81 4.09 9.41 22.35
C THR A 81 5.34 9.66 23.18
N THR A 82 5.19 9.86 24.49
CA THR A 82 6.33 10.02 25.41
C THR A 82 7.06 8.71 25.67
N GLU A 83 6.37 7.58 25.53
CA GLU A 83 6.89 6.24 25.84
C GLU A 83 7.63 5.62 24.66
N CYS A 84 7.15 5.88 23.44
CA CYS A 84 7.78 5.49 22.19
C CYS A 84 8.08 6.75 21.37
N PRO A 85 9.32 7.31 21.50
CA PRO A 85 9.69 8.56 20.84
C PRO A 85 9.77 8.40 19.32
N GLU A 86 9.93 7.19 18.81
CA GLU A 86 9.86 6.87 17.39
C GLU A 86 8.98 5.65 17.19
N LEU A 87 8.05 5.74 16.23
CA LEU A 87 7.17 4.65 15.85
C LEU A 87 7.35 4.38 14.37
N THR A 88 7.64 3.13 14.02
CA THR A 88 7.75 2.70 12.63
C THR A 88 6.71 1.66 12.33
N THR A 89 5.91 1.87 11.29
CA THR A 89 4.90 0.93 10.81
C THR A 89 5.24 0.48 9.39
N PHE A 90 4.92 -0.77 9.08
CA PHE A 90 4.85 -1.23 7.71
C PHE A 90 3.47 -0.88 7.12
N PHE A 91 3.45 -0.38 5.89
CA PHE A 91 2.21 -0.11 5.17
C PHE A 91 2.19 -0.77 3.79
N GLU A 92 0.97 -1.11 3.36
CA GLU A 92 0.66 -1.40 1.97
C GLU A 92 -0.21 -0.29 1.40
N GLY A 93 -0.01 0.01 0.12
CA GLY A 93 -0.71 1.05 -0.59
C GLY A 93 -1.37 0.53 -1.86
N GLU A 94 -2.51 1.14 -2.19
CA GLU A 94 -3.26 0.93 -3.42
C GLU A 94 -3.16 2.16 -4.29
N ILE A 95 -2.69 2.01 -5.52
CA ILE A 95 -2.65 3.09 -6.51
C ILE A 95 -4.02 3.15 -7.20
N ILE A 96 -4.65 4.32 -7.17
CA ILE A 96 -5.95 4.52 -7.82
C ILE A 96 -5.77 4.41 -9.32
N GLY A 97 -6.62 3.60 -9.94
CA GLY A 97 -6.56 3.30 -11.36
C GLY A 97 -7.51 2.18 -11.77
N PRO A 98 -7.18 1.41 -12.81
CA PRO A 98 -8.03 0.32 -13.30
C PRO A 98 -8.33 -0.77 -12.26
N HIS A 99 -7.39 -1.04 -11.33
CA HIS A 99 -7.54 -2.05 -10.29
C HIS A 99 -8.25 -1.54 -9.04
N TYR A 100 -8.14 -0.24 -8.76
CA TYR A 100 -8.62 0.38 -7.53
C TYR A 100 -9.31 1.71 -7.84
N SER A 101 -10.63 1.74 -7.71
CA SER A 101 -11.41 2.98 -7.88
C SER A 101 -11.19 3.97 -6.73
N PHE A 102 -11.64 5.22 -6.91
CA PHE A 102 -11.69 6.22 -5.83
C PHE A 102 -12.63 5.81 -4.68
N LEU A 103 -13.69 5.05 -4.97
CA LEU A 103 -14.57 4.48 -3.92
C LEU A 103 -13.81 3.42 -3.14
N THR A 104 -13.68 3.61 -1.83
CA THR A 104 -12.87 2.73 -0.97
C THR A 104 -13.58 1.41 -0.67
N ARG A 105 -14.87 1.44 -0.29
CA ARG A 105 -15.73 0.26 -0.03
C ARG A 105 -15.20 -0.72 1.03
N LYS A 106 -14.26 -0.27 1.87
CA LYS A 106 -13.67 -0.99 3.00
C LYS A 106 -13.16 0.03 4.02
N TRP A 107 -12.58 -0.45 5.12
CA TRP A 107 -12.00 0.40 6.18
C TRP A 107 -12.97 1.48 6.68
N GLN A 108 -14.27 1.13 6.73
CA GLN A 108 -15.34 1.99 7.23
C GLN A 108 -15.49 3.32 6.47
N ALA A 109 -14.82 3.49 5.32
CA ALA A 109 -14.95 4.64 4.46
C ALA A 109 -16.11 4.44 3.47
N GLN A 110 -17.19 5.16 3.72
CA GLN A 110 -18.33 5.25 2.81
C GLN A 110 -18.06 6.30 1.72
N GLN A 111 -18.87 6.32 0.66
CA GLN A 111 -18.76 7.29 -0.42
C GLN A 111 -18.75 8.75 0.07
N SER A 112 -19.54 9.06 1.11
CA SER A 112 -19.56 10.39 1.74
C SER A 112 -18.24 10.75 2.41
N ILE A 113 -17.49 9.77 2.93
CA ILE A 113 -16.15 9.97 3.49
C ILE A 113 -15.14 10.15 2.36
N ASP A 114 -15.22 9.30 1.32
CA ASP A 114 -14.33 9.38 0.15
C ASP A 114 -14.41 10.77 -0.50
N ILE A 115 -15.60 11.32 -0.75
CA ILE A 115 -15.75 12.64 -1.36
C ILE A 115 -15.18 13.76 -0.46
N LEU A 116 -15.34 13.65 0.86
CA LEU A 116 -14.82 14.63 1.82
C LEU A 116 -13.30 14.62 1.90
N HIS A 117 -12.65 13.46 1.75
CA HIS A 117 -11.20 13.34 1.81
C HIS A 117 -10.54 13.61 0.46
N TRP A 118 -11.02 13.00 -0.63
CA TRP A 118 -10.50 13.26 -1.97
C TRP A 118 -10.70 14.72 -2.38
N GLY A 119 -11.83 15.33 -2.01
CA GLY A 119 -12.10 16.75 -2.24
C GLY A 119 -11.16 17.72 -1.52
N ARG A 120 -10.30 17.25 -0.60
CA ARG A 120 -9.24 18.09 -0.01
C ARG A 120 -8.07 18.32 -0.95
N PHE A 121 -7.91 17.48 -1.98
CA PHE A 121 -6.89 17.68 -2.99
C PHE A 121 -7.47 18.58 -4.10
N PRO A 122 -6.93 19.79 -4.34
CA PRO A 122 -7.43 20.65 -5.41
C PRO A 122 -7.38 19.99 -6.79
N SER A 123 -6.42 19.08 -6.99
CA SER A 123 -6.28 18.27 -8.20
C SER A 123 -7.44 17.30 -8.45
N PHE A 124 -8.29 17.05 -7.44
CA PHE A 124 -9.41 16.13 -7.52
C PHE A 124 -10.71 16.80 -8.00
N GLU A 125 -10.76 18.14 -7.99
CA GLU A 125 -11.94 18.92 -8.39
C GLU A 125 -12.59 18.46 -9.72
N PRO A 126 -11.84 18.16 -10.80
CA PRO A 126 -12.43 17.70 -12.07
C PRO A 126 -13.17 16.36 -11.96
N TYR A 127 -12.88 15.56 -10.93
CA TYR A 127 -13.41 14.20 -10.78
C TYR A 127 -14.57 14.12 -9.78
N ILE A 128 -14.85 15.19 -9.02
CA ILE A 128 -15.83 15.18 -7.91
C ILE A 128 -17.23 14.71 -8.34
N SER A 129 -17.64 15.00 -9.57
CA SER A 129 -18.96 14.67 -10.11
C SER A 129 -18.99 13.36 -10.91
N VAL A 130 -17.83 12.76 -11.19
CA VAL A 130 -17.71 11.59 -12.08
C VAL A 130 -17.05 10.38 -11.43
N PHE A 131 -16.34 10.54 -10.32
CA PHE A 131 -15.54 9.47 -9.71
C PHE A 131 -16.36 8.25 -9.25
N ASN A 132 -17.66 8.41 -9.07
CA ASN A 132 -18.60 7.37 -8.65
C ASN A 132 -19.39 6.76 -9.83
N ASN A 133 -19.18 7.24 -11.06
CA ASN A 133 -19.80 6.66 -12.24
C ASN A 133 -19.15 5.30 -12.54
N ASP A 134 -19.96 4.31 -12.91
CA ASP A 134 -19.48 2.95 -13.17
C ASP A 134 -18.46 2.87 -14.32
N ASP A 135 -18.56 3.77 -15.29
CA ASP A 135 -17.65 3.84 -16.46
C ASP A 135 -16.38 4.68 -16.20
N PHE A 136 -16.27 5.33 -15.03
CA PHE A 136 -15.12 6.18 -14.73
C PHE A 136 -13.94 5.35 -14.24
N VAL A 137 -12.84 5.39 -14.99
CA VAL A 137 -11.56 4.80 -14.60
C VAL A 137 -10.50 5.88 -14.66
N TYR A 138 -9.83 6.08 -13.53
CA TYR A 138 -8.69 7.00 -13.46
C TYR A 138 -7.47 6.38 -14.13
N ASP A 139 -6.72 7.16 -14.90
CA ASP A 139 -5.40 6.75 -15.40
C ASP A 139 -4.31 7.50 -14.61
N PRO A 140 -3.51 6.78 -13.78
CA PRO A 140 -2.42 7.38 -13.01
C PRO A 140 -1.20 7.77 -13.85
N TYR A 141 -1.14 7.42 -15.13
CA TYR A 141 -0.02 7.74 -16.03
C TYR A 141 -0.24 9.01 -16.85
N ASP A 142 -1.49 9.31 -17.17
CA ASP A 142 -1.89 10.43 -18.04
C ASP A 142 -1.83 11.80 -17.35
N ASN A 143 -1.81 11.83 -16.01
CA ASN A 143 -1.83 13.07 -15.23
C ASN A 143 -0.56 13.25 -14.39
N ASP A 144 -0.38 14.47 -13.88
CA ASP A 144 0.70 14.82 -12.95
C ASP A 144 0.49 14.21 -11.55
N PHE A 145 -0.74 13.83 -11.22
CA PHE A 145 -1.13 13.36 -9.91
C PHE A 145 -1.31 11.84 -9.88
N VAL A 146 -0.93 11.23 -8.78
CA VAL A 146 -1.08 9.80 -8.52
C VAL A 146 -1.78 9.68 -7.18
N TYR A 147 -3.04 9.27 -7.22
CA TYR A 147 -3.81 9.04 -6.01
C TYR A 147 -3.51 7.65 -5.47
N MET A 148 -3.44 7.53 -4.15
CA MET A 148 -3.19 6.27 -3.47
C MET A 148 -3.97 6.19 -2.15
N ARG A 149 -4.15 4.99 -1.63
CA ARG A 149 -4.54 4.77 -0.23
C ARG A 149 -3.48 3.96 0.48
N TRP A 150 -2.96 4.43 1.62
CA TRP A 150 -1.96 3.69 2.40
C TRP A 150 -2.55 3.16 3.70
N LYS A 151 -2.46 1.86 3.93
CA LYS A 151 -2.91 1.18 5.14
C LYS A 151 -1.70 0.63 5.88
N GLU A 152 -1.49 1.12 7.10
CA GLU A 152 -0.52 0.56 8.03
C GLU A 152 -1.02 -0.78 8.59
N HIS A 153 -0.12 -1.73 8.79
CA HIS A 153 -0.45 -3.08 9.26
C HIS A 153 0.09 -3.38 10.66
N PHE A 154 1.39 -3.22 10.87
CA PHE A 154 2.05 -3.59 12.10
C PHE A 154 3.27 -2.71 12.37
N LEU A 155 3.68 -2.67 13.63
CA LEU A 155 4.89 -1.98 14.07
C LEU A 155 6.15 -2.80 13.77
N VAL A 156 7.25 -2.09 13.57
CA VAL A 156 8.58 -2.66 13.38
C VAL A 156 9.50 -2.05 14.44
N PRO A 157 10.32 -2.86 15.13
CA PRO A 157 10.57 -4.29 14.91
C PRO A 157 9.53 -5.23 15.54
N ASP A 158 8.71 -4.77 16.48
CA ASP A 158 7.79 -5.62 17.22
C ASP A 158 6.38 -5.62 16.60
N HIS A 159 6.11 -6.62 15.76
CA HIS A 159 4.82 -6.79 15.08
C HIS A 159 3.71 -7.33 15.99
N CYS A 160 4.02 -7.73 17.23
CA CYS A 160 3.04 -8.23 18.19
C CYS A 160 2.35 -7.10 18.96
N VAL A 161 2.88 -5.89 18.92
CA VAL A 161 2.29 -4.72 19.58
C VAL A 161 1.16 -4.19 18.71
N SER A 162 -0.08 -4.36 19.18
CA SER A 162 -1.28 -3.88 18.49
C SER A 162 -1.91 -2.65 19.13
N ASN A 163 -1.43 -2.24 20.31
CA ASN A 163 -1.99 -1.12 21.06
C ASN A 163 -0.85 -0.28 21.64
N ILE A 164 -0.85 1.02 21.34
CA ILE A 164 0.05 2.01 21.92
C ILE A 164 -0.83 3.07 22.56
N ASP A 165 -0.58 3.38 23.83
CA ASP A 165 -1.34 4.43 24.51
C ASP A 165 -1.06 5.79 23.85
N GLY A 166 -2.12 6.43 23.36
CA GLY A 166 -2.05 7.71 22.68
C GLY A 166 -1.75 7.65 21.17
N ALA A 167 -1.59 6.47 20.57
CA ALA A 167 -1.37 6.32 19.13
C ALA A 167 -2.20 5.19 18.52
N SER A 168 -2.67 5.37 17.28
CA SER A 168 -3.38 4.33 16.54
C SER A 168 -3.11 4.39 15.04
N PHE A 169 -2.72 3.24 14.47
CA PHE A 169 -2.53 2.98 13.04
C PHE A 169 -3.68 2.14 12.45
N ALA A 170 -4.84 2.11 13.13
CA ALA A 170 -6.00 1.34 12.70
C ALA A 170 -6.67 1.92 11.44
N GLY A 171 -6.52 3.22 11.19
CA GLY A 171 -7.01 3.92 10.01
C GLY A 171 -6.16 3.70 8.76
N PHE A 172 -6.34 4.57 7.78
CA PHE A 172 -5.56 4.61 6.55
C PHE A 172 -5.42 6.06 6.06
N TYR A 173 -4.49 6.29 5.13
CA TYR A 173 -4.27 7.59 4.52
C TYR A 173 -4.87 7.64 3.12
N TYR A 174 -5.60 8.71 2.83
CA TYR A 174 -5.81 9.19 1.47
C TYR A 174 -4.55 9.93 1.04
N ILE A 175 -3.98 9.60 -0.12
CA ILE A 175 -2.68 10.11 -0.57
C ILE A 175 -2.82 10.67 -1.99
N CYS A 176 -2.17 11.79 -2.25
CA CYS A 176 -1.96 12.37 -3.58
C CYS A 176 -0.47 12.69 -3.74
N TYR A 177 0.18 12.01 -4.66
CA TYR A 177 1.56 12.28 -5.06
C TYR A 177 1.58 13.10 -6.36
N GLN A 178 2.35 14.19 -6.38
CA GLN A 178 2.54 15.03 -7.56
C GLN A 178 3.90 14.77 -8.19
N ARG A 179 3.91 14.33 -9.46
CA ARG A 179 5.11 13.90 -10.19
C ARG A 179 6.06 15.05 -10.49
N SER A 180 5.53 16.21 -10.85
CA SER A 180 6.32 17.40 -11.20
C SER A 180 7.14 17.97 -10.05
N THR A 181 6.60 17.94 -8.82
CA THR A 181 7.25 18.47 -7.61
C THR A 181 7.86 17.39 -6.71
N ASN A 182 7.51 16.12 -6.95
CA ASN A 182 7.83 15.00 -6.08
C ASN A 182 7.31 15.17 -4.63
N GLU A 183 6.18 15.85 -4.48
CA GLU A 183 5.52 16.06 -3.20
C GLU A 183 4.41 15.03 -2.97
N ILE A 184 4.30 14.52 -1.74
CA ILE A 184 3.20 13.68 -1.28
C ILE A 184 2.38 14.49 -0.28
N LYS A 185 1.07 14.60 -0.55
CA LYS A 185 0.09 15.10 0.41
C LYS A 185 -0.83 13.97 0.82
N GLY A 186 -1.25 13.97 2.08
CA GLY A 186 -2.17 12.98 2.58
C GLY A 186 -3.06 13.44 3.71
N PHE A 187 -4.13 12.70 3.94
CA PHE A 187 -5.04 12.90 5.06
C PHE A 187 -5.33 11.55 5.70
N TYR A 188 -5.04 11.44 6.99
CA TYR A 188 -5.36 10.25 7.77
C TYR A 188 -6.87 10.21 8.07
N PHE A 189 -7.46 9.02 7.92
CA PHE A 189 -8.83 8.72 8.28
C PHE A 189 -8.89 7.49 9.17
N TYR A 190 -9.57 7.63 10.31
CA TYR A 190 -9.98 6.52 11.16
C TYR A 190 -11.38 6.81 11.71
N PHE A 191 -12.30 5.87 11.52
CA PHE A 191 -13.73 6.11 11.80
C PHE A 191 -14.03 6.41 13.28
N ASN A 192 -13.23 5.86 14.20
CA ASN A 192 -13.36 6.10 15.64
C ASN A 192 -12.60 7.35 16.10
N ASN A 193 -11.91 8.06 15.21
CA ASN A 193 -11.25 9.31 15.54
C ASN A 193 -12.13 10.50 15.14
N HIS A 194 -12.30 11.44 16.07
CA HIS A 194 -13.04 12.68 15.86
C HIS A 194 -12.16 13.78 15.24
N GLU A 195 -10.83 13.65 15.31
CA GLU A 195 -9.88 14.55 14.68
C GLU A 195 -9.61 14.13 13.23
N TRP A 196 -10.55 14.45 12.35
CA TRP A 196 -10.37 14.23 10.92
C TRP A 196 -9.33 15.18 10.32
N TYR A 197 -8.79 14.79 9.17
CA TYR A 197 -7.87 15.60 8.36
C TYR A 197 -6.50 15.85 9.02
N GLN A 198 -5.95 14.85 9.73
CA GLN A 198 -4.54 14.90 10.10
C GLN A 198 -3.72 14.88 8.81
N GLN A 199 -3.06 15.98 8.52
CA GLN A 199 -2.44 16.22 7.22
C GLN A 199 -1.02 15.69 7.23
N LEU A 200 -0.68 14.90 6.21
CA LEU A 200 0.66 14.44 5.90
C LEU A 200 1.19 15.26 4.72
N THR A 201 2.38 15.83 4.84
CA THR A 201 3.09 16.47 3.73
C THR A 201 4.53 15.97 3.71
N LEU A 202 4.97 15.42 2.59
CA LEU A 202 6.32 14.87 2.43
C LEU A 202 6.93 15.30 1.10
N GLU A 203 8.25 15.47 1.10
CA GLU A 203 9.04 15.81 -0.08
C GLU A 203 10.08 14.71 -0.32
N HIS A 204 10.35 14.43 -1.60
CA HIS A 204 11.36 13.42 -1.96
C HIS A 204 12.76 13.86 -1.53
N VAL A 205 13.48 12.95 -0.90
CA VAL A 205 14.88 13.12 -0.53
C VAL A 205 15.75 12.51 -1.63
N GLU A 206 16.41 13.37 -2.42
CA GLU A 206 17.36 12.90 -3.44
C GLU A 206 18.51 12.12 -2.79
N LYS A 207 18.69 10.87 -3.19
CA LYS A 207 19.85 10.06 -2.81
C LYS A 207 20.92 10.18 -3.91
N ASN A 208 22.16 10.49 -3.51
CA ASN A 208 23.31 10.59 -4.41
C ASN A 208 23.86 9.22 -4.89
N ALA A 209 23.26 8.09 -4.49
CA ALA A 209 23.64 6.74 -4.95
C ALA A 209 22.49 5.73 -4.75
N PHE A 210 22.34 4.78 -5.68
CA PHE A 210 21.39 3.66 -5.61
C PHE A 210 22.12 2.33 -5.39
N GLY A 211 21.63 1.52 -4.43
CA GLY A 211 21.83 0.08 -4.44
C GLY A 211 20.58 -0.57 -5.02
N ASN A 212 20.67 -1.15 -6.21
CA ASN A 212 19.60 -1.97 -6.76
C ASN A 212 19.77 -3.40 -6.23
N PHE A 213 18.73 -3.92 -5.59
CA PHE A 213 18.68 -5.32 -5.17
C PHE A 213 17.49 -6.00 -5.86
N GLU A 214 17.72 -7.22 -6.33
CA GLU A 214 16.72 -8.06 -6.99
C GLU A 214 16.65 -9.36 -6.17
N PHE A 215 15.44 -9.77 -5.78
CA PHE A 215 15.21 -11.10 -5.22
C PHE A 215 15.08 -12.12 -6.36
N ARG A 216 15.75 -13.26 -6.25
CA ARG A 216 15.76 -14.37 -7.21
C ARG A 216 15.36 -15.65 -6.53
#